data_AF-A0AA44EF99-F1
#
_entry.id   AF-A0AA44EF99-F1
#
_cell.length_a   1.000
_cell.length_b   1.000
_cell.length_c   1.000
_cell.angle_alpha   90.00
_cell.angle_beta   90.00
_cell.angle_gamma   90.00
#
_symmetry.space_group_name_H-M   'P 1'
#
loop_
_entity.id
_entity.type
_entity.pdbx_description
1 polymer ?
#
loop_
_entity_poly.entity_id
_entity_poly.type
_entity_poly.pdbx_seq_one_letter_code
_entity_poly.pdbx_strand_id
1 'polypeptide(L)'
;MQTSTHDDMSWTVAGAKAKLSEVMERAQLAPQTITRNGKPSVVVVSAEEWQRKTGRRGSLAEFLLASPLRGADLDLERQHDEPRDLSL
;
A
#
# COMPACT_ATOMS: atom_id res chain seq x y z
N MET A 1 -1.08 6.57 -28.19
CA MET A 1 -2.24 6.84 -27.32
C MET A 1 -2.68 5.51 -26.73
N GLN A 2 -2.23 5.17 -25.52
CA GLN A 2 -2.52 3.88 -24.87
C GLN A 2 -3.50 4.13 -23.72
N THR A 3 -4.76 3.78 -23.92
CA THR A 3 -5.81 3.82 -22.90
C THR A 3 -6.75 2.66 -23.15
N SER A 4 -6.46 1.45 -22.65
CA SER A 4 -7.43 0.33 -22.67
C SER A 4 -6.96 -0.86 -21.82
N THR A 5 -6.83 -0.67 -20.51
CA THR A 5 -6.83 -1.80 -19.54
C THR A 5 -7.43 -1.43 -18.18
N HIS A 6 -7.81 -0.15 -17.99
CA HIS A 6 -8.29 0.37 -16.70
C HIS A 6 -9.81 0.62 -16.67
N ASP A 7 -10.54 0.35 -17.76
CA ASP A 7 -11.95 0.73 -17.87
C ASP A 7 -12.85 -0.14 -16.96
N ASP A 8 -12.48 -1.41 -16.74
CA ASP A 8 -13.25 -2.37 -15.93
C ASP A 8 -13.16 -2.16 -14.41
N MET A 9 -12.21 -1.32 -13.97
CA MET A 9 -12.00 -0.96 -12.57
C MET A 9 -12.32 0.51 -12.28
N SER A 10 -12.88 1.24 -13.25
CA SER A 10 -13.16 2.66 -13.11
C SER A 10 -14.65 2.95 -13.27
N TRP A 11 -15.18 3.73 -12.33
CA TRP A 11 -16.59 4.06 -12.25
C TRP A 11 -16.74 5.58 -12.25
N THR A 12 -17.70 6.13 -12.97
CA THR A 12 -18.14 7.49 -12.68
C THR A 12 -18.90 7.49 -11.35
N VAL A 13 -18.95 8.64 -10.64
CA VAL A 13 -19.78 8.75 -9.42
C VAL A 13 -21.22 8.29 -9.67
N ALA A 14 -21.80 8.65 -10.82
CA ALA A 14 -23.16 8.25 -11.18
C ALA A 14 -23.28 6.74 -11.41
N GLY A 15 -22.33 6.13 -12.13
CA GLY A 15 -22.29 4.69 -12.37
C GLY A 15 -22.13 3.89 -11.09
N ALA A 16 -21.22 4.32 -10.21
CA ALA A 16 -21.01 3.70 -8.90
C ALA A 16 -22.27 3.79 -8.02
N LYS A 17 -22.97 4.93 -8.02
CA LYS A 17 -24.23 5.08 -7.26
C LYS A 17 -25.33 4.14 -7.77
N ALA A 18 -25.44 3.98 -9.09
CA ALA A 18 -26.45 3.10 -9.70
C ALA A 18 -26.17 1.61 -9.48
N LYS A 19 -24.91 1.23 -9.28
CA LYS A 19 -24.44 -0.17 -9.22
C LYS A 19 -23.58 -0.43 -7.98
N LEU A 20 -23.94 0.17 -6.84
CA LEU A 20 -23.08 0.15 -5.65
C LEU A 20 -22.78 -1.28 -5.17
N SER A 21 -23.75 -2.19 -5.22
CA SER A 21 -23.55 -3.60 -4.87
C SER A 21 -22.50 -4.27 -5.75
N GLU A 22 -22.53 -4.05 -7.06
CA GLU A 22 -21.54 -4.59 -8.00
C GLU A 22 -20.14 -4.02 -7.72
N VAL A 23 -20.05 -2.71 -7.43
CA VAL A 23 -18.78 -2.08 -7.03
C VAL A 23 -18.22 -2.75 -5.78
N MET A 24 -19.07 -3.00 -4.78
CA MET A 24 -18.66 -3.65 -3.52
C MET A 24 -18.22 -5.10 -3.72
N GLU A 25 -18.90 -5.87 -4.58
CA GLU A 25 -18.52 -7.23 -4.94
C GLU A 25 -17.18 -7.26 -5.69
N ARG A 26 -17.00 -6.42 -6.71
CA ARG A 26 -15.73 -6.33 -7.44
C ARG A 26 -14.59 -5.86 -6.53
N ALA A 27 -14.86 -4.97 -5.58
CA ALA A 27 -13.90 -4.51 -4.58
C ALA A 27 -13.41 -5.60 -3.62
N GLN A 28 -14.10 -6.75 -3.53
CA GLN A 28 -13.59 -7.92 -2.80
C GLN A 28 -12.40 -8.58 -3.51
N LEU A 29 -12.36 -8.48 -4.85
CA LEU A 29 -11.33 -9.11 -5.67
C LEU A 29 -10.21 -8.14 -6.04
N ALA A 30 -10.55 -6.89 -6.36
CA ALA A 30 -9.57 -5.88 -6.76
C ALA A 30 -10.07 -4.45 -6.47
N PRO A 31 -9.17 -3.49 -6.17
CA PRO A 31 -9.54 -2.10 -5.95
C PRO A 31 -10.36 -1.48 -7.09
N GLN A 32 -11.41 -0.74 -6.76
CA GLN A 32 -12.30 -0.07 -7.72
C GLN A 32 -12.16 1.44 -7.58
N THR A 33 -11.86 2.14 -8.67
CA THR A 33 -11.68 3.61 -8.66
C THR A 33 -12.98 4.30 -9.04
N ILE A 34 -13.39 5.30 -8.25
CA ILE A 34 -14.50 6.20 -8.60
C ILE A 34 -13.93 7.56 -9.03
N THR A 35 -14.39 8.01 -10.20
CA THR A 35 -13.98 9.27 -10.83
C THR A 35 -15.09 10.32 -10.72
N ARG A 36 -14.69 11.58 -10.52
CA ARG A 36 -15.56 12.76 -10.61
C ARG A 36 -15.03 13.66 -11.72
N ASN A 37 -15.88 14.00 -12.69
CA ASN A 37 -15.49 14.79 -13.87
C ASN A 37 -14.28 14.20 -14.62
N GLY A 38 -14.23 12.87 -14.76
CA GLY A 38 -13.14 12.14 -15.43
C GLY A 38 -11.83 12.05 -14.64
N LYS A 39 -11.75 12.62 -13.43
CA LYS A 39 -10.57 12.55 -12.56
C LYS A 39 -10.77 11.54 -11.43
N PRO A 40 -9.80 10.68 -11.12
CA PRO A 40 -9.85 9.80 -9.94
C PRO A 40 -10.11 10.61 -8.66
N SER A 41 -11.08 10.19 -7.85
CA SER A 41 -11.48 10.90 -6.63
C SER A 41 -11.40 10.03 -5.39
N VAL A 42 -11.83 8.76 -5.48
CA VAL A 42 -11.76 7.79 -4.37
C VAL A 42 -11.49 6.40 -4.93
N VAL A 43 -10.98 5.52 -4.08
CA VAL A 43 -10.78 4.09 -4.39
C VAL A 43 -11.52 3.28 -3.33
N VAL A 44 -12.32 2.31 -3.77
CA VAL A 44 -13.03 1.35 -2.92
C VAL A 44 -12.21 0.06 -2.89
N VAL A 45 -11.94 -0.43 -1.68
CA VAL A 45 -11.24 -1.69 -1.42
C VAL A 45 -12.04 -2.48 -0.39
N SER A 46 -11.83 -3.80 -0.32
CA SER A 46 -12.42 -4.60 0.76
C SER A 46 -11.90 -4.14 2.12
N ALA A 47 -12.75 -4.27 3.15
CA ALA A 47 -12.38 -3.90 4.51
C ALA A 47 -11.18 -4.73 5.01
N GLU A 48 -11.14 -6.02 4.65
CA GLU A 48 -10.02 -6.91 4.98
C GLU A 48 -8.71 -6.43 4.35
N GLU A 49 -8.73 -6.08 3.06
CA GLU A 49 -7.53 -5.57 2.38
C GLU A 49 -7.06 -4.25 3.00
N TRP A 50 -7.99 -3.33 3.31
CA TRP A 50 -7.66 -2.10 3.99
C TRP A 50 -7.02 -2.36 5.35
N GLN A 51 -7.60 -3.24 6.16
CA GLN A 51 -7.09 -3.59 7.48
C GLN A 51 -5.73 -4.29 7.40
N ARG A 52 -5.51 -5.15 6.40
CA ARG A 52 -4.22 -5.81 6.18
C ARG A 52 -3.11 -4.85 5.78
N LYS A 53 -3.42 -3.79 5.01
CA LYS A 53 -2.44 -2.78 4.56
C LYS A 53 -2.19 -1.70 5.61
N THR A 54 -3.21 -1.31 6.37
CA THR A 54 -3.10 -0.25 7.39
C THR A 54 -2.76 -0.79 8.78
N GLY A 55 -2.98 -2.08 9.01
CA GLY A 55 -2.62 -2.75 10.24
C GLY A 55 -1.11 -2.69 10.47
N ARG A 56 -0.71 -2.09 11.59
CA ARG A 56 0.69 -2.08 12.02
C ARG A 56 1.13 -3.52 12.31
N ARG A 57 2.11 -4.02 11.56
CA ARG A 57 2.72 -5.34 11.82
C ARG A 57 3.84 -5.18 12.84
N GLY A 58 3.45 -5.16 14.10
CA GLY A 58 4.37 -5.12 15.24
C GLY A 58 5.23 -3.85 15.31
N SER A 59 6.31 -3.94 16.07
CA SER A 59 7.34 -2.91 16.17
C SER A 59 8.62 -3.32 15.46
N LEU A 60 9.47 -2.33 15.13
CA LEU A 60 10.81 -2.60 14.62
C LEU A 60 11.62 -3.49 15.60
N ALA A 61 11.43 -3.29 16.91
CA ALA A 61 12.07 -4.10 17.93
C ALA A 61 11.63 -5.58 17.84
N GLU A 62 10.34 -5.85 17.71
CA GLU A 62 9.82 -7.22 17.53
C GLU A 62 10.36 -7.86 16.25
N PHE A 63 10.45 -7.10 15.15
CA PHE A 63 11.04 -7.57 13.90
C PHE A 63 12.51 -7.98 14.08
N LEU A 64 13.32 -7.11 14.70
CA LEU A 64 14.75 -7.40 14.95
C LEU A 64 14.94 -8.59 15.91
N LEU A 65 14.06 -8.75 16.90
CA LEU A 65 14.07 -9.87 17.83
C LEU A 65 13.61 -11.21 17.19
N ALA A 66 12.83 -11.16 16.10
CA ALA A 66 12.44 -12.33 15.33
C ALA A 66 13.44 -12.69 14.21
N SER A 67 14.46 -11.85 13.99
CA SER A 67 15.46 -12.05 12.94
C SER A 67 16.30 -13.31 13.18
N PRO A 68 16.67 -14.07 12.13
CA PRO A 68 17.68 -15.11 12.21
C PRO A 68 19.05 -14.63 12.71
N LEU A 69 19.32 -13.32 12.62
CA LEU A 69 20.53 -12.68 13.13
C LEU A 69 20.43 -12.30 14.61
N ARG A 70 19.36 -12.68 15.31
CA ARG A 70 19.27 -12.47 16.74
C ARG A 70 20.42 -13.20 17.44
N GLY A 71 21.18 -12.47 18.25
CA GLY A 71 22.35 -13.00 18.93
C GLY A 71 23.56 -13.20 18.01
N ALA A 72 23.54 -12.64 16.79
CA ALA A 72 24.74 -12.50 16.00
C ALA A 72 25.78 -11.69 16.78
N ASP A 73 27.03 -12.11 16.68
CA ASP A 73 28.16 -11.39 17.26
C ASP A 73 28.40 -10.13 16.43
N LEU A 74 28.00 -8.99 16.99
CA LEU A 74 28.13 -7.68 16.37
C LEU A 74 29.06 -6.86 17.24
N ASP A 75 30.03 -6.20 16.61
CA ASP A 75 30.74 -5.13 17.27
C ASP A 75 29.80 -3.93 17.43
N LEU A 76 29.41 -3.67 18.67
CA LEU A 76 28.51 -2.57 19.04
C LEU A 76 29.29 -1.34 19.51
N GLU A 77 30.63 -1.37 19.45
CA GLU A 77 31.42 -0.19 19.76
C GLU A 77 31.11 0.93 18.77
N ARG A 78 31.03 2.14 19.31
CA ARG A 78 30.80 3.32 18.47
C ARG A 78 32.03 3.53 17.60
N GLN A 79 31.85 3.36 16.29
CA GLN A 79 32.87 3.74 15.34
C GLN A 79 33.00 5.28 15.31
N HIS A 80 34.22 5.76 15.52
CA HIS A 80 34.60 7.18 15.50
C HIS A 80 35.33 7.51 14.20
N ASP A 81 34.71 7.17 13.08
CA ASP A 81 35.18 7.40 11.74
C ASP A 81 34.68 8.75 11.19
N GLU A 82 35.47 9.34 10.30
CA GLU A 82 35.11 10.57 9.60
C GLU A 82 34.04 10.28 8.53
N PRO A 83 33.16 11.25 8.21
CA PRO A 83 32.20 11.11 7.12
C PRO A 83 32.88 10.67 5.83
N ARG A 84 32.21 9.80 5.08
CA ARG A 84 32.69 9.39 3.75
C ARG A 84 32.68 10.60 2.82
N ASP A 85 33.74 10.75 2.03
CA ASP A 85 33.76 11.71 0.93
C ASP A 85 32.70 11.29 -0.11
N LEU A 86 31.63 12.07 -0.23
CA LEU A 86 30.50 11.80 -1.11
C LEU A 86 30.52 12.83 -2.23
N SER A 87 30.66 12.38 -3.48
CA SER A 87 30.41 13.20 -4.67
C SER A 87 28.88 13.41 -4.77
N LEU A 88 28.41 14.60 -4.38
CA LEU A 88 27.02 15.04 -4.52
C LEU A 88 26.73 15.62 -5.90
#